data_AF-A0A3E1EKZ6-F1
#
_entry.id   AF-A0A3E1EKZ6-F1
#
_cell.length_a   1.000
_cell.length_b   1.000
_cell.length_c   1.000
_cell.angle_alpha   90.00
_cell.angle_beta   90.00
_cell.angle_gamma   90.00
#
_symmetry.space_group_name_H-M   'P 1'
#
loop_
_entity.id
_entity.type
_entity.pdbx_description
1 polymer ?
#
loop_
_entity_poly.entity_id
_entity_poly.type
_entity_poly.pdbx_seq_one_letter_code
_entity_poly.pdbx_strand_id
1 'polypeptide(L)' 'MGRSSEASIRGSVRSALAKAQEHGFESIGFPLIGAGTGGGSPDKVEGMIREEIEHSGYGGRAVIVRYGRSGGR' A
#
# COMPACT_ATOMS: atom_id res chain seq x y z
N MET A 1 -2.87 -13.64 14.72
CA MET A 1 -3.81 -12.53 14.47
C MET A 1 -2.97 -11.26 14.27
N GLY A 2 -2.72 -10.84 13.02
CA GLY A 2 -1.91 -9.64 12.76
C GLY A 2 -2.80 -8.40 12.67
N ARG A 3 -2.80 -7.55 13.71
CA ARG A 3 -3.28 -6.17 13.55
C ARG A 3 -2.14 -5.39 12.90
N SER A 4 -2.27 -5.08 11.62
CA SER A 4 -1.35 -4.13 11.00
C SER A 4 -1.70 -2.74 11.54
N SER A 5 -0.87 -2.21 12.43
CA SER A 5 -1.01 -0.83 12.90
C SER A 5 -0.73 0.14 11.76
N GLU A 6 -1.27 1.35 11.84
CA GLU A 6 -0.97 2.44 10.89
C GLU A 6 0.54 2.62 10.66
N ALA A 7 1.33 2.60 11.74
CA ALA A 7 2.80 2.70 11.65
C ALA A 7 3.42 1.57 10.83
N SER A 8 2.89 0.34 10.92
CA SER A 8 3.37 -0.81 10.14
C SER A 8 3.02 -0.67 8.66
N ILE A 9 1.83 -0.13 8.33
CA ILE A 9 1.42 0.14 6.95
C ILE A 9 2.36 1.18 6.34
N ARG A 10 2.48 2.35 6.98
CA ARG A 10 3.33 3.45 6.50
C ARG A 10 4.79 3.04 6.36
N GLY A 11 5.34 2.36 7.38
CA GLY A 11 6.71 1.85 7.36
C GLY A 11 6.96 0.86 6.21
N SER A 12 6.00 -0.02 5.92
CA SER A 12 6.10 -0.96 4.81
C SER A 12 6.10 -0.25 3.45
N VAL A 13 5.24 0.76 3.27
CA VAL A 13 5.17 1.55 2.03
C VAL A 13 6.49 2.29 1.79
N ARG A 14 7.01 3.00 2.80
CA ARG A 14 8.29 3.72 2.68
C ARG A 14 9.44 2.79 2.32
N SER A 15 9.53 1.63 2.99
CA SER A 15 10.60 0.66 2.71
C SER A 15 10.52 0.12 1.29
N ALA A 16 9.32 -0.18 0.81
CA ALA A 16 9.11 -0.67 -0.55
C ALA A 16 9.45 0.39 -1.61
N LEU A 17 9.06 1.65 -1.40
CA LEU A 17 9.39 2.77 -2.30
C LEU A 17 10.90 3.01 -2.36
N ALA A 18 11.59 3.01 -1.20
CA ALA A 18 13.04 3.15 -1.14
C ALA A 18 13.75 2.06 -1.93
N LYS A 19 13.32 0.79 -1.78
CA LYS A 19 13.85 -0.33 -2.55
C LYS A 19 13.54 -0.21 -4.04
N ALA A 20 12.33 0.22 -4.40
CA ALA A 20 11.97 0.41 -5.80
C ALA A 20 12.84 1.49 -6.47
N GLN A 21 13.16 2.56 -5.75
CA GLN A 21 14.08 3.59 -6.19
C GLN A 21 15.51 3.08 -6.31
N GLU A 22 16.01 2.35 -5.31
CA GLU A 22 17.35 1.74 -5.32
C GLU A 22 17.55 0.80 -6.51
N HIS A 23 16.54 -0.01 -6.84
CA HIS A 23 16.59 -0.94 -7.96
C HIS A 23 16.22 -0.32 -9.32
N GLY A 24 15.84 0.97 -9.36
CA GLY A 24 15.45 1.64 -10.59
C GLY A 24 14.17 1.08 -11.22
N PHE A 25 13.23 0.54 -10.43
CA PHE A 25 11.97 0.07 -10.97
C PHE A 25 11.11 1.23 -11.43
N GLU A 26 10.58 1.13 -12.66
CA GLU A 26 9.69 2.14 -13.24
C GLU A 26 8.28 2.10 -12.66
N SER A 27 7.89 0.99 -12.02
CA SER A 27 6.59 0.88 -11.36
C SER A 27 6.58 -0.09 -10.18
N ILE A 28 5.64 0.14 -9.25
CA ILE A 28 5.39 -0.70 -8.08
C ILE A 28 3.89 -0.77 -7.76
N GLY A 29 3.42 -1.95 -7.35
CA GLY A 29 2.03 -2.19 -6.93
C GLY A 29 1.91 -2.40 -5.42
N PHE A 30 0.98 -1.70 -4.79
CA PHE A 30 0.63 -1.85 -3.37
C PHE A 30 -0.73 -2.52 -3.24
N PRO A 31 -0.84 -3.74 -2.69
CA PRO A 31 -2.12 -4.24 -2.22
C PRO A 31 -2.63 -3.38 -1.06
N LEU A 32 -3.94 -3.42 -0.78
CA LEU A 32 -4.49 -2.95 0.50
C LEU A 32 -4.06 -3.90 1.64
N ILE A 33 -2.77 -3.85 1.99
CA ILE A 33 -2.15 -4.67 3.04
C ILE A 33 -2.68 -4.19 4.40
N GLY A 34 -3.14 -5.12 5.23
CA GLY A 34 -3.66 -4.79 6.56
C GLY A 34 -5.16 -4.49 6.61
N ALA A 35 -5.86 -4.49 5.46
CA ALA A 35 -7.32 -4.47 5.38
C ALA A 35 -7.96 -5.86 5.62
N GLY A 36 -7.38 -6.67 6.53
CA GLY A 36 -7.87 -8.00 6.86
C GLY A 36 -9.23 -7.99 7.60
N THR A 37 -9.82 -9.16 7.78
CA THR A 37 -11.20 -9.52 8.19
C THR A 37 -11.80 -8.82 9.43
N GLY A 38 -11.08 -7.93 10.10
CA GLY A 38 -11.50 -7.19 11.30
C GLY A 38 -12.08 -5.79 11.06
N GLY A 39 -12.49 -5.44 9.84
CA GLY A 39 -13.26 -4.22 9.58
C GLY A 39 -12.45 -2.92 9.56
N GLY A 40 -11.14 -2.97 9.31
CA GLY A 40 -10.37 -1.75 9.01
C GLY A 40 -10.92 -1.10 7.73
N SER A 41 -11.22 0.21 7.78
CA SER A 41 -11.75 0.94 6.63
C SER A 41 -10.76 0.88 5.45
N PRO A 42 -11.10 0.21 4.33
CA PRO A 42 -10.22 0.13 3.16
C PRO A 42 -9.80 1.52 2.66
N ASP A 43 -10.69 2.50 2.75
CA ASP A 43 -10.40 3.88 2.38
C ASP A 43 -9.36 4.52 3.31
N LYS A 44 -9.37 4.19 4.61
CA LYS A 44 -8.34 4.65 5.55
C LYS A 44 -6.97 4.07 5.22
N VAL A 45 -6.90 2.79 4.88
CA VAL A 45 -5.64 2.13 4.48
C VAL A 45 -5.13 2.72 3.16
N GLU A 46 -6.02 2.93 2.20
CA GLU A 46 -5.65 3.58 0.95
C GLU A 46 -5.12 4.99 1.17
N GLY A 47 -5.78 5.79 2.02
CA GLY A 47 -5.33 7.14 2.36
C GLY A 47 -3.90 7.13 2.87
N MET A 48 -3.58 6.23 3.81
CA MET A 48 -2.21 6.07 4.32
C MET A 48 -1.21 5.71 3.21
N ILE A 49 -1.55 4.75 2.36
CA ILE A 49 -0.65 4.33 1.27
C ILE A 49 -0.43 5.50 0.29
N ARG A 50 -1.49 6.22 -0.07
CA ARG A 50 -1.44 7.37 -0.98
C ARG A 50 -0.58 8.49 -0.41
N GLU A 51 -0.80 8.88 0.84
CA GLU A 51 -0.01 9.90 1.52
C GLU A 51 1.50 9.56 1.48
N GLU A 52 1.88 8.32 1.81
CA GLU A 52 3.30 7.93 1.78
C GLU A 52 3.89 7.91 0.36
N ILE A 53 3.09 7.60 -0.67
CA ILE A 53 3.52 7.70 -2.07
C ILE A 53 3.73 9.17 -2.45
N GLU A 54 2.78 10.05 -2.12
CA GLU A 54 2.84 11.49 -2.42
C GLU A 54 4.01 12.19 -1.70
N HIS A 55 4.33 11.76 -0.49
CA HIS A 55 5.49 12.24 0.27
C HIS A 55 6.81 11.59 -0.13
N SER A 56 6.78 10.59 -1.01
CA SER A 56 8.01 9.93 -1.49
C SER A 56 8.65 10.68 -2.65
N GLY A 57 9.96 10.54 -2.80
CA GLY A 57 10.70 10.97 -3.99
C GLY A 57 10.69 9.94 -5.12
N TYR A 58 9.79 8.95 -5.09
CA TYR A 58 9.77 7.88 -6.09
C TYR A 58 9.25 8.42 -7.43
N GLY A 59 10.14 8.52 -8.41
CA GLY A 59 9.81 9.04 -9.75
C GLY A 59 9.08 8.06 -10.68
N GLY A 60 8.85 6.82 -10.23
CA GLY A 60 8.13 5.80 -10.99
C GLY A 60 6.63 5.80 -10.73
N ARG A 61 5.90 4.92 -11.42
CA ARG A 61 4.45 4.79 -11.28
C ARG A 61 4.08 3.86 -10.12
N ALA A 62 3.45 4.41 -9.08
CA ALA A 62 2.86 3.62 -8.01
C ALA A 62 1.38 3.33 -8.29
N VAL A 63 0.93 2.09 -8.06
CA VAL A 63 -0.46 1.66 -8.26
C VAL A 63 -0.99 1.05 -6.96
N ILE A 64 -2.15 1.51 -6.49
CA ILE A 64 -2.85 0.92 -5.34
C ILE A 64 -3.88 -0.08 -5.87
N VAL A 65 -3.76 -1.34 -5.46
CA VAL A 65 -4.60 -2.45 -5.93
C VAL A 65 -5.72 -2.71 -4.91
N ARG A 66 -6.96 -2.39 -5.30
CA ARG A 66 -8.18 -2.74 -4.56
C ARG A 66 -8.68 -4.11 -5.02
N TYR A 67 -8.71 -5.11 -4.13
CA TYR A 67 -9.36 -6.38 -4.41
C TYR A 67 -10.87 -6.24 -4.16
N GLY A 68 -11.66 -6.03 -5.22
CA GLY A 68 -13.09 -6.30 -5.17
C GLY A 68 -13.31 -7.80 -5.28
N ARG A 69 -14.30 -8.36 -4.57
CA ARG A 69 -14.80 -9.70 -4.90
C ARG A 69 -15.45 -9.64 -6.29
N SER A 70 -14.65 -9.77 -7.34
CA SER A 70 -15.12 -10.09 -8.67
C SER A 70 -15.29 -11.61 -8.72
N GLY A 71 -16.52 -12.10 -8.53
CA GLY A 71 -16.89 -13.48 -8.81
C GLY A 71 -16.90 -14.44 -7.63
N GLY A 72 -18.02 -14.46 -6.91
CA GLY A 72 -18.52 -15.65 -6.22
C GLY A 72 -20.03 -15.59 -6.37
N ARG A 73 -20.56 -16.51 -7.19
CA ARG A 73 -21.97 -16.65 -7.60
C ARG A 73 -22.95 -16.48 -6.46
#